data_AF-A0A1G2YSG6-F1
#
_entry.id   AF-A0A1G2YSG6-F1
#
_cell.length_a   1.000
_cell.length_b   1.000
_cell.length_c   1.000
_cell.angle_alpha   90.00
_cell.angle_beta   90.00
_cell.angle_gamma   90.00
#
_symmetry.space_group_name_H-M   'P 1'
#
loop_
_entity.id
_entity.type
_entity.pdbx_description
1 polymer ?
#
loop_
_entity_poly.entity_id
_entity_poly.type
_entity_poly.pdbx_seq_one_letter_code
_entity_poly.pdbx_strand_id
1 'polypeptide(L)'
;MKKSPDIEKLENALRSSTIVAGGFLGTDSRDLNDIISSDLSELDGLGITITKLVSRMKEITNTAIPALGNWVKIDEKYEAMVEEAKGILTCPWPHSGGFDKRVTFLKNTKTNNIFKWTDLNIHLIEQHNFFEGKGSPYRIEPKELVESIF
;
A
#
# COMPACT_ATOMS: atom_id res chain seq x y z
N MET A 1 0.06 28.29 -2.92
CA MET A 1 -0.55 28.51 -1.59
C MET A 1 0.44 28.07 -0.52
N LYS A 2 0.51 28.75 0.64
CA LYS A 2 1.42 28.36 1.73
C LYS A 2 0.86 27.11 2.41
N LYS A 3 1.66 26.04 2.53
CA LYS A 3 1.23 24.79 3.19
C LYS A 3 0.92 25.06 4.67
N SER A 4 -0.04 24.31 5.22
CA SER A 4 -0.28 24.32 6.67
C SER A 4 0.97 23.78 7.39
N PRO A 5 1.36 24.33 8.56
CA PRO A 5 2.49 23.82 9.35
C PRO A 5 2.40 22.32 9.66
N ASP A 6 1.19 21.77 9.79
CA ASP A 6 1.00 20.36 10.10
C ASP A 6 1.30 19.45 8.89
N ILE A 7 0.95 19.90 7.68
CA ILE A 7 1.28 19.19 6.44
C ILE A 7 2.79 19.21 6.21
N GLU A 8 3.47 20.32 6.49
CA GLU A 8 4.92 20.44 6.34
C GLU A 8 5.66 19.52 7.32
N LYS A 9 5.22 19.45 8.58
CA LYS A 9 5.76 18.50 9.56
C LYS A 9 5.56 17.05 9.13
N LEU A 10 4.37 16.71 8.65
CA LEU A 10 4.07 15.37 8.14
C LEU A 10 4.96 15.02 6.95
N GLU A 11 5.06 15.92 5.96
CA GLU A 11 5.88 15.68 4.77
C GLU A 11 7.35 15.47 5.13
N ASN A 12 7.89 16.26 6.07
CA ASN A 12 9.23 16.06 6.60
C ASN A 12 9.37 14.68 7.25
N ALA A 13 8.40 14.26 8.07
CA ALA A 13 8.40 12.93 8.69
C ALA A 13 8.32 11.79 7.65
N LEU A 14 7.56 11.97 6.57
CA LEU A 14 7.47 11.01 5.46
C LEU A 14 8.80 10.92 4.70
N ARG A 15 9.50 12.04 4.46
CA ARG A 15 10.80 12.07 3.78
C ARG A 15 11.93 11.49 4.63
N SER A 16 11.95 11.81 5.93
CA SER A 16 13.03 11.44 6.84
C SER A 16 12.69 10.24 7.75
N SER A 17 11.67 9.46 7.39
CA SER A 17 11.23 8.36 8.26
C SER A 17 12.36 7.35 8.45
N THR A 18 12.70 7.06 9.70
CA THR A 18 13.68 6.01 10.06
C THR A 18 13.08 4.61 10.02
N ILE A 19 11.75 4.50 9.87
CA ILE A 19 11.00 3.24 9.82
C ILE A 19 11.21 2.54 8.48
N VAL A 20 11.31 3.32 7.39
CA VAL A 20 11.48 2.84 6.01
C VAL A 20 12.78 3.42 5.46
N ALA A 21 13.67 2.58 4.95
CA ALA A 21 14.89 3.05 4.32
C ALA A 21 14.55 3.95 3.11
N GLY A 22 14.93 5.23 3.16
CA GLY A 22 14.59 6.23 2.15
C GLY A 22 13.26 6.95 2.37
N GLY A 23 12.56 6.69 3.48
CA GLY A 23 11.28 7.30 3.80
C GLY A 23 10.13 6.81 2.92
N PHE A 24 8.91 7.27 3.23
CA PHE A 24 7.69 6.95 2.48
C PHE A 24 7.56 7.75 1.18
N LEU A 25 8.37 8.80 0.97
CA LEU A 25 8.38 9.54 -0.30
C LEU A 25 9.49 9.10 -1.25
N GLY A 26 10.49 8.34 -0.79
CA GLY A 26 11.62 7.94 -1.61
C GLY A 26 12.29 9.14 -2.29
N THR A 27 12.40 9.07 -3.62
CA THR A 27 13.00 10.11 -4.47
C THR A 27 11.97 11.11 -5.02
N ASP A 28 10.70 10.98 -4.64
CA ASP A 28 9.63 11.83 -5.18
C ASP A 28 9.78 13.28 -4.73
N SER A 29 9.99 14.18 -5.69
CA SER A 29 10.17 15.61 -5.43
C SER A 29 8.84 16.39 -5.38
N ARG A 30 7.71 15.75 -5.70
CA ARG A 30 6.38 16.38 -5.68
C ARG A 30 5.92 16.68 -4.25
N ASP A 31 4.95 17.56 -4.13
CA ASP A 31 4.21 17.76 -2.87
C ASP A 31 3.39 16.51 -2.52
N LEU A 32 3.16 16.28 -1.23
CA LEU A 32 2.33 15.18 -0.76
C LEU A 32 0.92 15.19 -1.38
N ASN A 33 0.29 16.36 -1.49
CA ASN A 33 -1.06 16.44 -2.09
C ASN A 33 -1.04 16.21 -3.60
N ASP A 34 0.05 16.60 -4.28
CA ASP A 34 0.22 16.34 -5.71
C ASP A 34 0.40 14.84 -5.98
N ILE A 35 1.12 14.12 -5.10
CA ILE A 35 1.25 12.67 -5.18
C ILE A 35 -0.14 12.02 -5.01
N ILE A 36 -0.82 12.33 -3.91
CA ILE A 36 -2.14 11.75 -3.59
C ILE A 36 -3.17 12.06 -4.70
N SER A 37 -3.23 13.31 -5.16
CA SER A 37 -4.19 13.70 -6.20
C SER A 37 -3.90 13.07 -7.56
N SER A 38 -2.62 12.90 -7.91
CA SER A 38 -2.20 12.20 -9.13
C SER A 38 -2.65 10.74 -9.09
N ASP A 39 -2.43 10.04 -7.98
CA ASP A 39 -2.79 8.63 -7.81
C ASP A 39 -4.31 8.43 -7.81
N LEU A 40 -5.05 9.33 -7.14
CA LEU A 40 -6.50 9.32 -7.15
C LEU A 40 -7.08 9.56 -8.56
N SER A 41 -6.47 10.46 -9.33
CA SER A 41 -6.90 10.72 -10.71
C SER A 41 -6.67 9.51 -11.61
N GLU A 42 -5.62 8.73 -11.38
CA GLU A 42 -5.37 7.49 -12.09
C GLU A 42 -6.42 6.43 -11.77
N LEU A 43 -6.79 6.26 -10.50
CA LEU A 43 -7.86 5.34 -10.08
C LEU A 43 -9.23 5.73 -10.64
N ASP A 44 -9.54 7.03 -10.66
CA ASP A 44 -10.78 7.55 -11.24
C ASP A 44 -10.88 7.20 -12.74
N GLY A 45 -9.77 7.37 -13.48
CA GLY A 45 -9.68 6.97 -14.88
C GLY A 45 -9.89 5.46 -15.13
N LEU A 46 -9.69 4.62 -14.12
CA LEU A 46 -9.94 3.18 -14.16
C LEU A 46 -11.34 2.79 -13.64
N GLY A 47 -12.13 3.75 -13.15
CA GLY A 47 -13.46 3.51 -12.58
C GLY A 47 -13.42 2.71 -11.26
N ILE A 48 -12.33 2.80 -10.49
CA ILE A 48 -12.16 2.08 -9.22
C ILE A 48 -12.10 3.07 -8.05
N THR A 49 -12.96 2.86 -7.07
CA THR A 49 -12.94 3.61 -5.80
C THR A 49 -11.91 3.03 -4.84
N ILE A 50 -11.33 3.86 -3.96
CA ILE A 50 -10.47 3.42 -2.84
C ILE A 50 -11.15 2.34 -1.99
N THR A 51 -12.43 2.51 -1.65
CA THR A 51 -13.16 1.52 -0.84
C THR A 51 -13.16 0.13 -1.50
N LYS A 52 -13.49 0.05 -2.79
CA LYS A 52 -13.47 -1.21 -3.56
C LYS A 52 -12.06 -1.83 -3.63
N LEU A 53 -11.05 -1.00 -3.87
CA LEU A 53 -9.64 -1.41 -3.93
C LEU A 53 -9.18 -2.02 -2.61
N VAL A 54 -9.39 -1.29 -1.50
CA VAL A 54 -9.03 -1.71 -0.14
C VAL A 54 -9.80 -2.96 0.29
N SER A 55 -11.11 -3.02 0.01
CA SER A 55 -11.91 -4.21 0.32
C SER A 55 -11.34 -5.45 -0.35
N ARG A 56 -10.93 -5.36 -1.62
CA ARG A 56 -10.33 -6.48 -2.35
C ARG A 56 -8.96 -6.87 -1.79
N MET A 57 -8.10 -5.89 -1.47
CA MET A 57 -6.81 -6.18 -0.83
C MET A 57 -7.00 -6.91 0.51
N LYS A 58 -7.92 -6.42 1.35
CA LYS A 58 -8.23 -7.04 2.65
C LYS A 58 -8.81 -8.43 2.52
N GLU A 59 -9.73 -8.64 1.57
CA GLU A 59 -10.30 -9.96 1.28
C GLU A 59 -9.17 -10.97 1.00
N ILE A 60 -8.30 -10.65 0.04
CA ILE A 60 -7.17 -11.50 -0.35
C ILE A 60 -6.26 -11.81 0.83
N THR A 61 -5.83 -10.78 1.56
CA THR A 61 -4.96 -10.94 2.74
C THR A 61 -5.63 -11.82 3.79
N ASN A 62 -6.90 -11.56 4.13
CA ASN A 62 -7.62 -12.31 5.15
C ASN A 62 -7.87 -13.77 4.76
N THR A 63 -8.07 -14.06 3.47
CA THR A 63 -8.19 -15.43 2.98
C THR A 63 -6.88 -16.21 3.14
N ALA A 64 -5.73 -15.55 2.99
CA ALA A 64 -4.42 -16.18 3.08
C ALA A 64 -3.89 -16.33 4.52
N ILE A 65 -4.30 -15.47 5.46
CA ILE A 65 -3.85 -15.49 6.86
C ILE A 65 -3.93 -16.87 7.54
N PRO A 66 -5.04 -17.63 7.45
CA PRO A 66 -5.14 -18.94 8.09
C PRO A 66 -4.11 -19.97 7.61
N ALA A 67 -3.52 -19.76 6.43
CA ALA A 67 -2.55 -20.66 5.81
C ALA A 67 -1.16 -20.01 5.72
N LEU A 68 -0.71 -19.35 6.79
CA LEU A 68 0.58 -18.67 6.89
C LEU A 68 1.74 -19.48 6.25
N GLY A 69 2.48 -18.84 5.35
CA GLY A 69 3.60 -19.45 4.62
C GLY A 69 3.21 -20.44 3.52
N ASN A 70 1.92 -20.59 3.20
CA ASN A 70 1.43 -21.46 2.15
C ASN A 70 0.58 -20.69 1.14
N TRP A 71 0.64 -21.10 -0.14
CA TRP A 71 -0.22 -20.57 -1.19
C TRP A 71 -1.65 -21.11 -1.05
N VAL A 72 -2.63 -20.23 -1.06
CA VAL A 72 -4.06 -20.57 -1.09
C VAL A 72 -4.72 -19.99 -2.33
N LYS A 73 -5.69 -20.72 -2.86
CA LYS A 73 -6.50 -20.25 -3.98
C LYS A 73 -7.40 -19.10 -3.52
N ILE A 74 -7.34 -17.97 -4.21
CA ILE A 74 -8.28 -16.84 -4.04
C ILE A 74 -9.46 -17.02 -5.00
N ASP A 75 -9.18 -17.25 -6.28
CA ASP A 75 -10.17 -17.51 -7.32
C ASP A 75 -9.54 -18.32 -8.47
N GLU A 76 -10.16 -18.32 -9.66
CA GLU A 76 -9.64 -19.06 -10.82
C GLU A 76 -8.31 -18.54 -11.35
N LYS A 77 -8.04 -17.24 -11.17
CA LYS A 77 -6.86 -16.55 -11.71
C LYS A 77 -5.76 -16.38 -10.68
N TYR A 78 -6.09 -16.41 -9.39
CA TYR A 78 -5.16 -15.97 -8.36
C TYR A 78 -4.99 -16.97 -7.21
N GLU A 79 -3.74 -17.06 -6.75
CA GLU A 79 -3.35 -17.66 -5.47
C GLU A 79 -2.67 -16.59 -4.62
N ALA A 80 -2.81 -16.66 -3.29
CA ALA A 80 -2.15 -15.73 -2.38
C ALA A 80 -1.43 -16.47 -1.25
N MET A 81 -0.40 -15.84 -0.72
CA MET A 81 0.35 -16.31 0.44
C MET A 81 0.63 -15.10 1.33
N VAL A 82 0.64 -15.30 2.64
CA VAL A 82 1.16 -14.29 3.58
C VAL A 82 2.41 -14.80 4.28
N GLU A 83 3.35 -13.89 4.48
CA GLU A 83 4.48 -14.06 5.38
C GLU A 83 4.42 -12.98 6.45
N GLU A 84 4.85 -13.30 7.67
CA GLU A 84 4.86 -12.38 8.79
C GLU A 84 6.19 -12.45 9.53
N ALA A 85 6.77 -11.28 9.79
CA ALA A 85 7.95 -11.12 10.62
C ALA A 85 7.55 -10.56 12.00
N LYS A 86 8.41 -10.78 13.01
CA LYS A 86 8.18 -10.20 14.35
C LYS A 86 8.26 -8.68 14.33
N GLY A 87 7.32 -8.04 15.03
CA GLY A 87 7.32 -6.61 15.32
C GLY A 87 6.13 -5.90 14.68
N ILE A 88 6.02 -4.61 15.00
CA ILE A 88 4.91 -3.75 14.58
C ILE A 88 5.45 -2.60 13.73
N LEU A 89 4.71 -2.24 12.70
CA LEU A 89 4.87 -1.03 11.90
C LEU A 89 3.93 0.04 12.43
N THR A 90 4.37 1.29 12.40
CA THR A 90 3.57 2.44 12.85
C THR A 90 3.25 3.32 11.65
N CYS A 91 2.01 3.81 11.59
CA CYS A 91 1.63 4.79 10.59
C CYS A 91 2.42 6.10 10.81
N PRO A 92 2.95 6.74 9.76
CA PRO A 92 3.64 8.02 9.89
C PRO A 92 2.70 9.22 10.13
N TRP A 93 1.38 9.07 9.95
CA TRP A 93 0.42 10.11 10.35
C TRP A 93 0.30 10.20 11.87
N PRO A 94 0.00 11.39 12.44
CA PRO A 94 0.00 11.63 13.88
C PRO A 94 -1.25 11.07 14.57
N HIS A 95 -1.52 9.78 14.43
CA HIS A 95 -2.53 9.05 15.18
C HIS A 95 -2.02 7.66 15.56
N SER A 96 -2.67 7.04 16.54
CA SER A 96 -2.34 5.68 16.95
C SER A 96 -2.68 4.66 15.85
N GLY A 97 -1.79 3.70 15.62
CA GLY A 97 -2.02 2.58 14.73
C GLY A 97 -0.78 1.70 14.64
N GLY A 98 -0.90 0.44 15.04
CA GLY A 98 0.13 -0.58 14.90
C GLY A 98 -0.33 -1.64 13.90
N PHE A 99 0.55 -1.99 12.96
CA PHE A 99 0.28 -2.97 11.91
C PHE A 99 1.31 -4.10 11.99
N ASP A 100 0.87 -5.33 11.76
CA ASP A 100 1.79 -6.46 11.72
C ASP A 100 2.80 -6.27 10.58
N LYS A 101 4.04 -6.73 10.78
CA LYS A 101 5.03 -6.82 9.71
C LYS A 101 4.70 -7.98 8.78
N ARG A 102 3.53 -7.91 8.16
CA ARG A 102 2.96 -8.90 7.26
C ARG A 102 3.10 -8.43 5.82
N VAL A 103 3.50 -9.35 4.95
CA VAL A 103 3.54 -9.15 3.50
C VAL A 103 2.57 -10.15 2.88
N THR A 104 1.62 -9.64 2.11
CA THR A 104 0.76 -10.46 1.26
C THR A 104 1.39 -10.53 -0.13
N PHE A 105 1.50 -11.74 -0.66
CA PHE A 105 1.91 -12.03 -2.03
C PHE A 105 0.69 -12.55 -2.79
N LEU A 106 0.39 -11.96 -3.93
CA LEU A 106 -0.65 -12.39 -4.85
C LEU A 106 0.01 -12.85 -6.15
N LYS A 107 -0.25 -14.09 -6.55
CA LYS A 107 0.28 -14.68 -7.77
C LYS A 107 -0.84 -14.87 -8.78
N ASN A 108 -0.64 -14.37 -10.00
CA ASN A 108 -1.47 -14.74 -11.13
C ASN A 108 -1.06 -16.14 -11.63
N THR A 109 -1.99 -17.09 -11.63
CA THR A 109 -1.71 -18.50 -11.94
C THR A 109 -1.38 -18.74 -13.41
N LYS A 110 -1.81 -17.83 -14.30
CA LYS A 110 -1.53 -17.93 -15.75
C LYS A 110 -0.17 -17.36 -16.11
N THR A 111 0.19 -16.19 -15.56
CA THR A 111 1.43 -15.50 -15.91
C THR A 111 2.58 -15.78 -14.95
N ASN A 112 2.30 -16.33 -13.77
CA ASN A 112 3.21 -16.45 -12.63
C ASN A 112 3.74 -15.11 -12.09
N ASN A 113 3.17 -13.97 -12.51
CA ASN A 113 3.52 -12.67 -11.95
C ASN A 113 3.09 -12.61 -10.48
N ILE A 114 3.95 -12.02 -9.64
CA ILE A 114 3.69 -11.84 -8.21
C ILE A 114 3.62 -10.35 -7.91
N PHE A 115 2.50 -9.93 -7.34
CA PHE A 115 2.32 -8.61 -6.75
C PHE A 115 2.34 -8.74 -5.23
N LYS A 116 2.81 -7.72 -4.51
CA LYS A 116 2.88 -7.76 -3.04
C LYS A 116 2.51 -6.45 -2.40
N TRP A 117 1.98 -6.51 -1.18
CA TRP A 117 1.72 -5.35 -0.33
C TRP A 117 1.85 -5.71 1.15
N THR A 118 2.00 -4.70 1.99
CA THR A 118 1.98 -4.83 3.45
C THR A 118 0.64 -4.41 4.04
N ASP A 119 0.38 -4.80 5.29
CA ASP A 119 -0.79 -4.33 6.04
C ASP A 119 -0.75 -2.80 6.23
N LEU A 120 0.45 -2.22 6.37
CA LEU A 120 0.62 -0.77 6.42
C LEU A 120 0.22 -0.12 5.08
N ASN A 121 0.54 -0.72 3.93
CA ASN A 121 0.08 -0.18 2.63
C ASN A 121 -1.44 -0.11 2.56
N ILE A 122 -2.15 -1.16 2.99
CA ILE A 122 -3.62 -1.16 3.02
C ILE A 122 -4.13 0.02 3.87
N HIS A 123 -3.54 0.25 5.04
CA HIS A 123 -3.94 1.33 5.92
C HIS A 123 -3.66 2.72 5.33
N LEU A 124 -2.48 2.94 4.75
CA LEU A 124 -2.10 4.20 4.12
C LEU A 124 -3.05 4.55 2.96
N ILE A 125 -3.43 3.56 2.16
CA ILE A 125 -4.40 3.73 1.07
C ILE A 125 -5.79 4.02 1.65
N GLU A 126 -6.23 3.26 2.66
CA GLU A 126 -7.58 3.39 3.22
C GLU A 126 -7.82 4.71 3.95
N GLN A 127 -6.86 5.15 4.77
CA GLN A 127 -7.05 6.30 5.65
C GLN A 127 -6.48 7.59 5.07
N HIS A 128 -5.52 7.50 4.14
CA HIS A 128 -4.79 8.66 3.64
C HIS A 128 -4.76 8.76 2.12
N ASN A 129 -5.40 7.82 1.40
CA ASN A 129 -5.35 7.73 -0.07
C ASN A 129 -3.91 7.73 -0.61
N PHE A 130 -2.97 7.26 0.20
CA PHE A 130 -1.56 7.46 -0.03
C PHE A 130 -0.89 6.14 -0.39
N PHE A 131 -0.35 6.10 -1.59
CA PHE A 131 0.28 4.93 -2.19
C PHE A 131 1.80 4.93 -2.07
N GLU A 132 2.35 5.84 -1.26
CA GLU A 132 3.78 6.18 -1.16
C GLU A 132 4.31 6.96 -2.37
N GLY A 133 5.47 7.61 -2.19
CA GLY A 133 6.12 8.37 -3.25
C GLY A 133 6.98 7.51 -4.18
N LYS A 134 7.24 7.99 -5.39
CA LYS A 134 8.12 7.32 -6.36
C LYS A 134 9.52 7.08 -5.81
N GLY A 135 10.01 5.86 -6.00
CA GLY A 135 11.30 5.41 -5.47
C GLY A 135 11.25 4.98 -4.00
N SER A 136 10.09 5.07 -3.32
CA SER A 136 9.90 4.36 -2.05
C SER A 136 9.93 2.85 -2.28
N PRO A 137 10.59 2.05 -1.44
CA PRO A 137 10.69 0.60 -1.62
C PRO A 137 9.35 -0.14 -1.53
N TYR A 138 8.32 0.48 -0.93
CA TYR A 138 6.97 -0.09 -0.78
C TYR A 138 5.90 0.68 -1.56
N ARG A 139 6.32 1.52 -2.52
CA ARG A 139 5.42 2.18 -3.47
C ARG A 139 4.56 1.15 -4.19
N ILE A 140 3.26 1.41 -4.23
CA ILE A 140 2.28 0.66 -5.00
C ILE A 140 1.79 1.56 -6.13
N GLU A 141 2.02 1.17 -7.39
CA GLU A 141 1.44 1.89 -8.52
C GLU A 141 -0.07 1.57 -8.64
N PRO A 142 -0.97 2.57 -8.60
CA PRO A 142 -2.42 2.35 -8.55
C PRO A 142 -2.94 1.51 -9.71
N LYS A 143 -2.49 1.81 -10.94
CA LYS A 143 -2.88 1.05 -12.13
C LYS A 143 -2.42 -0.40 -12.08
N GLU A 144 -1.16 -0.64 -11.72
CA GLU A 144 -0.62 -2.00 -11.62
C GLU A 144 -1.35 -2.82 -10.55
N LEU A 145 -1.69 -2.19 -9.41
CA LEU A 145 -2.48 -2.84 -8.37
C LEU A 145 -3.86 -3.25 -8.89
N VAL A 146 -4.59 -2.34 -9.57
CA VAL A 146 -5.92 -2.63 -10.14
C VAL A 146 -5.84 -3.78 -11.14
N GLU A 147 -4.87 -3.75 -12.05
CA GLU A 147 -4.64 -4.81 -13.05
C GLU A 147 -4.25 -6.15 -12.41
N SER A 148 -3.68 -6.13 -11.21
CA SER A 148 -3.18 -7.33 -10.52
C SER A 148 -4.22 -8.01 -9.62
N ILE A 149 -5.25 -7.30 -9.14
CA ILE A 149 -6.19 -7.84 -8.13
C ILE A 149 -7.63 -8.05 -8.62
N PHE A 150 -7.95 -7.58 -9.83
CA PHE A 150 -9.24 -7.78 -10.53
C PHE A 150 -9.05 -8.64 -11.80
#